data_AF-A0A8K1FJ98-F1
#
_entry.id   AF-A0A8K1FJ98-F1
#
_cell.length_a   1.000
_cell.length_b   1.000
_cell.length_c   1.000
_cell.angle_alpha   90.00
_cell.angle_beta   90.00
_cell.angle_gamma   90.00
#
_symmetry.space_group_name_H-M   'P 1'
#
loop_
_entity.id
_entity.type
_entity.pdbx_description
1 polymer ?
#
loop_
_entity_poly.entity_id
_entity_poly.type
_entity_poly.pdbx_seq_one_letter_code
_entity_poly.pdbx_strand_id
1 'polypeptide(L)'
;MLAAATLEGHQMDAVFAIALLFAVVLLPPILRIRLMYTVCWLAFGIISHFLESPAALGIATSMGITVMIGWYTLRVIDRYAFTAVLNGWLGSWSKSRPLGLFARAGDLVIHCFLPLLFLYLYLPHVRIWMCIPALISSRLWSHFVVGGGLFPTADHVYRFVPPRSKHFWTTAYRMELVLNVLIPCACEVVHSTGIYDQLVNVL
;
A
#
# COMPACT_ATOMS: atom_id res chain seq x y z
N MET A 1 12.07 -6.47 -35.44
CA MET A 1 12.41 -7.52 -34.46
C MET A 1 12.77 -6.96 -33.09
N LEU A 2 13.74 -6.05 -32.94
CA LEU A 2 14.15 -5.51 -31.62
C LEU A 2 13.01 -4.79 -30.86
N ALA A 3 12.18 -4.00 -31.56
CA ALA A 3 11.03 -3.31 -30.98
C ALA A 3 9.90 -4.27 -30.52
N ALA A 4 9.74 -5.40 -31.21
CA ALA A 4 8.74 -6.41 -30.83
C ALA A 4 9.19 -7.20 -29.58
N ALA A 5 10.46 -7.60 -29.53
CA ALA A 5 11.04 -8.29 -28.38
C ALA A 5 11.06 -7.43 -27.10
N THR A 6 11.26 -6.11 -27.24
CA THR A 6 11.21 -5.17 -26.10
C THR A 6 9.78 -4.94 -25.61
N LEU A 7 8.80 -4.81 -26.52
CA LEU A 7 7.38 -4.74 -26.17
C LEU A 7 6.90 -6.02 -25.46
N GLU A 8 7.28 -7.19 -25.96
CA GLU A 8 6.98 -8.48 -25.33
C GLU A 8 7.61 -8.56 -23.93
N GLY A 9 8.87 -8.13 -23.77
CA GLY A 9 9.54 -8.07 -22.46
C GLY A 9 8.79 -7.21 -21.43
N HIS A 10 8.34 -6.02 -21.84
CA HIS A 10 7.56 -5.14 -20.97
C HIS A 10 6.18 -5.70 -20.63
N GLN A 11 5.52 -6.36 -21.58
CA GLN A 11 4.23 -7.01 -21.34
C GLN A 11 4.37 -8.18 -20.37
N MET A 12 5.40 -9.00 -20.53
CA MET A 12 5.68 -10.13 -19.64
C MET A 12 6.00 -9.65 -18.22
N ASP A 13 6.78 -8.58 -18.07
CA ASP A 13 7.06 -7.97 -16.76
C ASP A 13 5.78 -7.43 -16.10
N ALA A 14 4.90 -6.77 -16.87
CA ALA A 14 3.62 -6.30 -16.35
C ALA A 14 2.70 -7.45 -15.90
N VAL A 15 2.57 -8.50 -16.71
CA VAL A 15 1.78 -9.70 -16.36
C VAL A 15 2.35 -10.36 -15.10
N PHE A 16 3.67 -10.50 -15.03
CA PHE A 16 4.36 -11.05 -13.87
C PHE A 16 4.07 -10.23 -12.61
N ALA A 17 4.23 -8.91 -12.67
CA ALA A 17 3.99 -8.01 -11.55
C ALA A 17 2.55 -8.09 -11.03
N ILE A 18 1.56 -8.14 -11.93
CA ILE A 18 0.15 -8.28 -11.57
C ILE A 18 -0.12 -9.64 -10.92
N ALA A 19 0.41 -10.72 -11.49
CA ALA A 19 0.25 -12.06 -10.96
C ALA A 19 0.88 -12.17 -9.56
N LEU A 20 2.08 -11.61 -9.36
CA LEU A 20 2.76 -11.56 -8.08
C LEU A 20 1.94 -10.77 -7.04
N LEU A 21 1.44 -9.59 -7.40
CA LEU A 21 0.61 -8.78 -6.51
C LEU A 21 -0.63 -9.55 -6.04
N PHE A 22 -1.35 -10.18 -6.97
CA PHE A 22 -2.54 -10.95 -6.63
C PHE A 22 -2.20 -12.19 -5.82
N ALA A 23 -1.08 -12.87 -6.07
CA ALA A 23 -0.63 -13.98 -5.25
C ALA A 23 -0.37 -13.54 -3.80
N VAL A 24 0.37 -12.44 -3.60
CA VAL A 24 0.69 -11.91 -2.26
C VAL A 24 -0.55 -11.47 -1.49
N VAL A 25 -1.57 -10.97 -2.19
CA VAL A 25 -2.83 -10.51 -1.58
C VAL A 25 -3.83 -11.64 -1.33
N LEU A 26 -3.95 -12.60 -2.25
CA LEU A 26 -5.01 -13.63 -2.23
C LEU A 26 -4.59 -14.93 -1.54
N LEU A 27 -3.31 -15.34 -1.63
CA LEU A 27 -2.88 -16.61 -1.03
C LEU A 27 -3.07 -16.62 0.49
N PRO A 28 -2.71 -15.56 1.25
CA PRO A 28 -2.91 -15.59 2.70
C PRO A 28 -4.37 -15.85 3.11
N PRO A 29 -5.39 -15.10 2.64
CA PRO A 29 -6.76 -15.37 3.02
C PRO A 29 -7.31 -16.70 2.50
N ILE A 30 -6.86 -17.19 1.33
CA ILE A 30 -7.20 -18.54 0.83
C ILE A 30 -6.73 -19.61 1.82
N LEU A 31 -5.54 -19.42 2.40
CA LEU A 31 -4.97 -20.26 3.44
C LEU A 31 -5.51 -19.94 4.85
N ARG A 32 -6.56 -19.12 4.95
CA ARG A 32 -7.19 -18.65 6.19
C ARG A 32 -6.27 -17.82 7.09
N ILE A 33 -5.22 -17.23 6.52
CA ILE A 33 -4.29 -16.30 7.19
C ILE A 33 -4.76 -14.87 6.88
N ARG A 34 -5.11 -14.11 7.94
CA ARG A 34 -5.50 -12.70 7.80
C ARG A 34 -4.30 -11.81 8.00
N LEU A 35 -3.85 -11.16 6.92
CA LEU A 35 -2.77 -10.17 6.95
C LEU A 35 -3.32 -8.77 6.71
N MET A 36 -2.72 -7.76 7.35
CA MET A 36 -2.98 -6.36 6.99
C MET A 36 -2.49 -6.06 5.59
N TYR A 37 -3.17 -5.17 4.89
CA TYR A 37 -2.78 -4.76 3.53
C TYR A 37 -1.34 -4.22 3.48
N THR A 38 -0.90 -3.49 4.52
CA THR A 38 0.50 -3.03 4.65
C THR A 38 1.51 -4.19 4.65
N VAL A 39 1.17 -5.33 5.25
CA VAL A 39 2.04 -6.52 5.26
C VAL A 39 2.12 -7.13 3.86
N CYS A 40 0.99 -7.20 3.14
CA CYS A 40 0.98 -7.61 1.74
C CYS A 40 1.82 -6.66 0.88
N TRP A 41 1.69 -5.35 1.07
CA TRP A 41 2.50 -4.35 0.37
C TRP A 41 4.00 -4.51 0.66
N LEU A 42 4.39 -4.69 1.93
CA LEU A 42 5.79 -4.92 2.31
C LEU A 42 6.36 -6.17 1.65
N ALA A 43 5.64 -7.29 1.72
CA ALA A 43 6.06 -8.54 1.09
C ALA A 43 6.21 -8.37 -0.43
N PHE A 44 5.22 -7.74 -1.08
CA PHE A 44 5.27 -7.45 -2.51
C PHE A 44 6.47 -6.56 -2.86
N GLY A 45 6.70 -5.47 -2.13
CA GLY A 45 7.82 -4.56 -2.36
C GLY A 45 9.18 -5.21 -2.19
N ILE A 46 9.35 -6.02 -1.13
CA ILE A 46 10.60 -6.76 -0.88
C ILE A 46 10.87 -7.75 -2.02
N ILE A 47 9.87 -8.56 -2.39
CA ILE A 47 10.03 -9.52 -3.49
C ILE A 47 10.32 -8.79 -4.80
N SER A 48 9.60 -7.71 -5.10
CA SER A 48 9.79 -6.90 -6.30
C SER A 48 11.20 -6.32 -6.39
N HIS A 49 11.78 -5.89 -5.27
CA HIS A 49 13.15 -5.40 -5.19
C HIS A 49 14.16 -6.50 -5.54
N PHE A 50 14.03 -7.69 -4.95
CA PHE A 50 14.94 -8.81 -5.24
C PHE A 50 14.80 -9.35 -6.66
N LEU A 51 13.63 -9.23 -7.26
CA LEU A 51 13.38 -9.66 -8.64
C LEU A 51 13.69 -8.58 -9.67
N GLU A 52 14.03 -7.37 -9.22
CA GLU A 52 14.33 -6.21 -10.06
C GLU A 52 13.27 -5.92 -11.14
N SER A 53 12.00 -6.26 -10.88
CA SER A 53 10.90 -6.08 -11.83
C SER A 53 10.45 -4.61 -11.84
N PRO A 54 10.65 -3.86 -12.95
CA PRO A 54 10.27 -2.46 -13.02
C PRO A 54 8.77 -2.24 -12.81
N ALA A 55 7.91 -3.07 -13.42
CA ALA A 55 6.46 -2.95 -13.24
C ALA A 55 6.05 -3.21 -11.79
N ALA A 56 6.64 -4.22 -11.13
CA ALA A 56 6.31 -4.56 -9.76
C ALA A 56 6.78 -3.47 -8.78
N LEU A 57 7.99 -2.93 -8.98
CA LEU A 57 8.52 -1.80 -8.22
C LEU A 57 7.69 -0.52 -8.41
N GLY A 58 7.24 -0.22 -9.62
CA GLY A 58 6.35 0.92 -9.90
C GLY A 58 5.00 0.77 -9.18
N ILE A 59 4.38 -0.41 -9.23
CA ILE A 59 3.15 -0.72 -8.51
C ILE A 59 3.37 -0.57 -7.00
N ALA A 60 4.44 -1.17 -6.46
CA ALA A 60 4.77 -1.12 -5.04
C ALA A 60 4.99 0.32 -4.56
N THR A 61 5.62 1.16 -5.37
CA THR A 61 5.89 2.57 -5.06
C THR A 61 4.61 3.38 -4.95
N SER A 62 3.72 3.27 -5.95
CA SER A 62 2.41 3.92 -5.92
C SER A 62 1.55 3.47 -4.74
N MET A 63 1.51 2.14 -4.49
CA MET A 63 0.80 1.57 -3.35
C MET A 63 1.36 2.06 -2.03
N GLY A 64 2.69 2.16 -1.89
CA GLY A 64 3.35 2.63 -0.67
C GLY A 64 2.95 4.04 -0.30
N ILE A 65 2.93 4.95 -1.27
CA ILE A 65 2.48 6.33 -1.04
C ILE A 65 0.99 6.41 -0.73
N THR A 66 0.17 5.59 -1.40
CA THR A 66 -1.25 5.46 -1.08
C THR A 66 -1.48 4.96 0.35
N VAL A 67 -0.72 3.94 0.78
CA VAL A 67 -0.73 3.39 2.14
C VAL A 67 -0.29 4.45 3.16
N MET A 68 0.78 5.19 2.89
CA MET A 68 1.26 6.29 3.74
C MET A 68 0.18 7.35 3.95
N ILE A 69 -0.32 7.94 2.87
CA ILE A 69 -1.29 9.04 2.95
C ILE A 69 -2.60 8.53 3.56
N GLY A 70 -3.07 7.35 3.15
CA GLY A 70 -4.28 6.75 3.69
C GLY A 70 -4.19 6.50 5.20
N TRP A 71 -3.06 5.95 5.67
CA TRP A 71 -2.83 5.68 7.08
C TRP A 71 -2.74 6.95 7.92
N TYR A 72 -1.95 7.93 7.51
CA TYR A 72 -1.81 9.17 8.28
C TYR A 72 -3.08 10.02 8.23
N THR A 73 -3.82 10.02 7.12
CA THR A 73 -5.13 10.68 7.06
C THR A 73 -6.13 10.01 8.00
N LEU A 74 -6.15 8.68 8.06
CA LEU A 74 -6.99 7.95 9.02
C LEU A 74 -6.70 8.37 10.47
N ARG A 75 -5.43 8.60 10.80
CA ARG A 75 -5.01 9.04 12.14
C ARG A 75 -5.32 10.49 12.45
N VAL A 76 -5.39 11.35 11.43
CA VAL A 76 -5.89 12.72 11.57
C VAL A 76 -7.39 12.71 11.84
N ILE A 77 -8.15 11.90 11.09
CA ILE A 77 -9.61 11.77 11.25
C ILE A 77 -9.96 11.07 12.58
N ASP A 78 -9.15 10.11 13.00
CA ASP A 78 -9.31 9.38 14.25
C ASP A 78 -7.97 9.17 14.98
N ARG A 79 -7.75 10.01 15.99
CA ARG A 79 -6.56 9.96 16.85
C ARG A 79 -6.36 8.61 17.58
N TYR A 80 -7.40 7.79 17.69
CA TYR A 80 -7.34 6.47 18.32
C TYR A 80 -7.04 5.34 17.35
N ALA A 81 -6.95 5.61 16.04
CA ALA A 81 -6.66 4.58 15.03
C ALA A 81 -5.41 3.77 15.36
N PHE A 82 -4.28 4.45 15.62
CA PHE A 82 -3.03 3.77 16.00
C PHE A 82 -3.19 2.90 17.25
N THR A 83 -3.85 3.43 18.29
CA THR A 83 -4.06 2.69 19.54
C THR A 83 -4.97 1.48 19.35
N ALA A 84 -6.01 1.59 18.53
CA ALA A 84 -6.90 0.49 18.20
C ALA A 84 -6.11 -0.66 17.54
N VAL A 85 -5.29 -0.34 16.54
CA VAL A 85 -4.43 -1.34 15.87
C VAL A 85 -3.45 -1.97 16.85
N LEU A 86 -2.79 -1.15 17.67
CA LEU A 86 -1.83 -1.64 18.65
C LEU A 86 -2.49 -2.62 19.65
N ASN A 87 -3.69 -2.30 20.13
CA ASN A 87 -4.49 -3.18 20.98
C ASN A 87 -4.93 -4.45 20.23
N GLY A 88 -5.24 -4.31 18.94
CA GLY A 88 -5.62 -5.43 18.08
C GLY A 88 -4.52 -6.48 17.92
N TRP A 89 -3.29 -6.01 17.75
CA TRP A 89 -2.13 -6.87 17.50
C TRP A 89 -1.46 -7.36 18.78
N LEU A 90 -1.29 -6.47 19.77
CA LEU A 90 -0.49 -6.76 20.96
C LEU A 90 -1.35 -7.10 22.19
N GLY A 91 -2.67 -6.95 22.12
CA GLY A 91 -3.57 -7.26 23.23
C GLY A 91 -3.18 -6.50 24.49
N SER A 92 -2.98 -7.21 25.61
CA SER A 92 -2.56 -6.62 26.89
C SER A 92 -1.17 -5.98 26.86
N TRP A 93 -0.30 -6.40 25.93
CA TRP A 93 1.08 -5.92 25.82
C TRP A 93 1.15 -4.48 25.30
N SER A 94 0.09 -4.01 24.62
CA SER A 94 -0.07 -2.62 24.19
C SER A 94 0.09 -1.59 25.34
N LYS A 95 -0.13 -2.01 26.59
CA LYS A 95 0.04 -1.18 27.80
C LYS A 95 1.52 -0.93 28.15
N SER A 96 2.43 -1.72 27.59
CA SER A 96 3.87 -1.59 27.82
C SER A 96 4.42 -0.34 27.12
N ARG A 97 4.98 0.60 27.90
CA ARG A 97 5.63 1.81 27.38
C ARG A 97 6.76 1.53 26.38
N PRO A 98 7.74 0.65 26.65
CA PRO A 98 8.81 0.38 25.68
C PRO A 98 8.25 -0.22 24.39
N LEU A 99 7.30 -1.15 24.48
CA LEU A 99 6.68 -1.75 23.30
C LEU A 99 5.89 -0.72 22.48
N GLY A 100 5.21 0.21 23.16
CA GLY A 100 4.55 1.34 22.53
C GLY A 100 5.52 2.27 21.79
N LEU A 101 6.72 2.48 22.32
CA LEU A 101 7.76 3.26 21.63
C LEU A 101 8.26 2.54 20.38
N PHE A 102 8.59 1.24 20.50
CA PHE A 102 9.01 0.43 19.35
C PHE A 102 7.93 0.36 18.27
N ALA A 103 6.66 0.21 18.64
CA ALA A 103 5.57 0.19 17.68
C ALA A 103 5.41 1.52 16.94
N ARG A 104 5.63 2.66 17.60
CA ARG A 104 5.60 3.98 16.95
C ARG A 104 6.80 4.19 16.02
N ALA A 105 7.98 3.73 16.43
CA ALA A 105 9.16 3.78 15.58
C ALA A 105 8.97 2.89 14.34
N GLY A 106 8.50 1.65 14.52
CA GLY A 106 8.19 0.74 13.42
C GLY A 106 7.12 1.28 12.49
N ASP A 107 6.07 1.90 13.04
CA ASP A 107 5.04 2.58 12.26
C ASP A 107 5.59 3.72 11.41
N LEU A 108 6.48 4.56 11.96
CA LEU A 108 7.15 5.62 11.21
C LEU A 108 8.04 5.04 10.10
N VAL A 109 8.77 3.97 10.38
CA VAL A 109 9.61 3.30 9.38
C VAL A 109 8.74 2.73 8.25
N ILE A 110 7.69 1.99 8.58
CA ILE A 110 6.87 1.27 7.60
C ILE A 110 5.94 2.18 6.81
N HIS A 111 5.29 3.13 7.46
CA HIS A 111 4.26 3.96 6.82
C HIS A 111 4.78 5.32 6.35
N CYS A 112 6.01 5.72 6.67
CA CYS A 112 6.59 6.98 6.20
C CYS A 112 7.93 6.77 5.50
N PHE A 113 8.94 6.26 6.21
CA PHE A 113 10.29 6.17 5.65
C PHE A 113 10.37 5.24 4.43
N LEU A 114 9.82 4.02 4.52
CA LEU A 114 9.86 3.06 3.41
C LEU A 114 9.09 3.54 2.16
N PRO A 115 7.86 4.07 2.27
CA PRO A 115 7.17 4.67 1.12
C PRO A 115 7.95 5.80 0.46
N LEU A 116 8.57 6.68 1.25
CA LEU A 116 9.40 7.78 0.72
C LEU A 116 10.69 7.25 0.08
N LEU A 117 11.31 6.21 0.65
CA LEU A 117 12.47 5.55 0.06
C LEU A 117 12.11 4.90 -1.27
N PHE A 118 10.98 4.20 -1.35
CA PHE A 118 10.48 3.62 -2.61
C PHE A 118 10.20 4.71 -3.63
N LEU A 119 9.58 5.82 -3.24
CA LEU A 119 9.36 6.96 -4.11
C LEU A 119 10.68 7.52 -4.63
N TYR A 120 11.67 7.71 -3.76
CA TYR A 120 12.98 8.20 -4.17
C TYR A 120 13.67 7.25 -5.17
N LEU A 121 13.65 5.94 -4.91
CA LEU A 121 14.37 4.96 -5.72
C LEU A 121 13.67 4.58 -7.02
N TYR A 122 12.32 4.58 -7.04
CA TYR A 122 11.54 3.89 -8.06
C TYR A 122 10.43 4.73 -8.69
N LEU A 123 10.33 6.03 -8.39
CA LEU A 123 9.40 6.94 -9.06
C LEU A 123 9.45 6.82 -10.60
N PRO A 124 10.62 6.71 -11.27
CA PRO A 124 10.68 6.56 -12.73
C PRO A 124 9.99 5.32 -13.28
N HIS A 125 9.67 4.33 -12.44
CA HIS A 125 8.94 3.12 -12.84
C HIS A 125 7.43 3.27 -12.75
N VAL A 126 6.91 4.28 -12.05
CA VAL A 126 5.47 4.46 -11.87
C VAL A 126 4.80 4.87 -13.18
N ARG A 127 3.70 4.21 -13.53
CA ARG A 127 2.86 4.50 -14.71
C ARG A 127 1.38 4.54 -14.32
N ILE A 128 0.57 5.35 -14.99
CA ILE A 128 -0.86 5.49 -14.72
C ILE A 128 -1.59 4.14 -14.70
N TRP A 129 -1.29 3.22 -15.64
CA TRP A 129 -2.01 1.93 -15.72
C TRP A 129 -1.89 1.08 -14.44
N MET A 130 -0.85 1.29 -13.63
CA MET A 130 -0.61 0.59 -12.38
C MET A 130 -1.69 0.86 -11.32
N CYS A 131 -2.51 1.91 -11.49
CA CYS A 131 -3.69 2.15 -10.65
C CYS A 131 -4.69 0.99 -10.69
N ILE A 132 -4.82 0.31 -11.85
CA ILE A 132 -5.81 -0.74 -12.07
C ILE A 132 -5.52 -1.96 -11.18
N PRO A 133 -4.35 -2.63 -11.28
CA PRO A 133 -4.06 -3.78 -10.43
C PRO A 133 -3.97 -3.40 -8.94
N ALA A 134 -3.48 -2.20 -8.60
CA ALA A 134 -3.46 -1.72 -7.22
C ALA A 134 -4.88 -1.62 -6.63
N LEU A 135 -5.81 -0.97 -7.34
CA LEU A 135 -7.23 -0.88 -6.95
C LEU A 135 -7.86 -2.27 -6.83
N ILE A 136 -7.71 -3.13 -7.85
CA ILE A 136 -8.29 -4.47 -7.83
C ILE A 136 -7.75 -5.26 -6.64
N SER A 137 -6.44 -5.21 -6.38
CA SER A 137 -5.82 -5.90 -5.25
C SER A 137 -6.37 -5.41 -3.89
N SER A 138 -6.54 -4.10 -3.71
CA SER A 138 -7.13 -3.53 -2.51
C SER A 138 -8.57 -4.00 -2.30
N ARG A 139 -9.37 -4.07 -3.38
CA ARG A 139 -10.76 -4.52 -3.31
C ARG A 139 -10.87 -6.01 -3.02
N LEU A 140 -10.01 -6.82 -3.63
CA LEU A 140 -9.90 -8.24 -3.33
C LEU A 140 -9.48 -8.47 -1.87
N TRP A 141 -8.45 -7.78 -1.38
CA TRP A 141 -8.04 -7.84 0.02
C TRP A 141 -9.21 -7.48 0.95
N SER A 142 -9.89 -6.38 0.67
CA SER A 142 -11.05 -5.92 1.46
C SER A 142 -12.16 -6.98 1.49
N HIS A 143 -12.47 -7.57 0.35
CA HIS A 143 -13.49 -8.61 0.26
C HIS A 143 -13.14 -9.84 1.11
N PHE A 144 -11.92 -10.38 0.96
CA PHE A 144 -11.52 -11.63 1.60
C PHE A 144 -11.10 -11.49 3.07
N VAL A 145 -10.50 -10.37 3.46
CA VAL A 145 -9.95 -10.17 4.82
C VAL A 145 -10.93 -9.41 5.71
N VAL A 146 -11.60 -8.39 5.16
CA VAL A 146 -12.58 -7.60 5.91
C VAL A 146 -13.96 -8.25 5.85
N GLY A 147 -14.29 -9.01 4.81
CA GLY A 147 -15.55 -9.77 4.75
C GLY A 147 -16.77 -8.92 4.43
N GLY A 148 -16.61 -7.81 3.70
CA GLY A 148 -17.71 -6.92 3.32
C GLY A 148 -17.93 -6.82 1.81
N GLY A 149 -19.16 -6.42 1.44
CA GLY A 149 -19.53 -5.98 0.07
C GLY A 149 -18.89 -4.63 -0.29
N LEU A 150 -19.58 -3.79 -1.08
CA LEU A 150 -19.01 -2.51 -1.57
C LEU A 150 -18.49 -1.55 -0.48
N PHE A 151 -18.96 -1.63 0.76
CA PHE A 151 -18.59 -0.73 1.87
C PHE A 151 -18.26 -1.53 3.14
N PRO A 152 -17.07 -2.16 3.22
CA PRO A 152 -16.70 -3.03 4.33
C PRO A 152 -16.33 -2.21 5.58
N THR A 153 -16.70 -2.71 6.76
CA THR A 153 -16.27 -2.17 8.05
C THR A 153 -15.10 -3.00 8.58
N ALA A 154 -13.93 -2.39 8.78
CA ALA A 154 -12.73 -3.12 9.22
C ALA A 154 -12.53 -3.09 10.75
N ASP A 155 -13.59 -2.86 11.51
CA ASP A 155 -13.54 -2.78 12.98
C ASP A 155 -12.94 -4.04 13.62
N HIS A 156 -13.17 -5.23 13.09
CA HIS A 156 -12.57 -6.48 13.60
C HIS A 156 -11.09 -6.65 13.24
N VAL A 157 -10.63 -6.00 12.16
CA VAL A 157 -9.21 -6.00 11.76
C VAL A 157 -8.43 -5.01 12.61
N TYR A 158 -8.98 -3.81 12.79
CA TYR A 158 -8.35 -2.72 13.53
C TYR A 158 -8.71 -2.69 15.02
N ARG A 159 -9.63 -3.55 15.47
CA ARG A 159 -10.17 -3.64 16.84
C ARG A 159 -10.58 -2.29 17.44
N PHE A 160 -11.29 -1.48 16.67
CA PHE A 160 -11.87 -0.23 17.17
C PHE A 160 -12.93 -0.51 18.24
N VAL A 161 -12.78 0.16 19.40
CA VAL A 161 -13.78 0.14 20.47
C VAL A 161 -14.03 1.58 20.93
N PRO A 162 -15.24 2.14 20.78
CA PRO A 162 -16.40 1.54 20.08
C PRO A 162 -16.15 1.39 18.57
N PRO A 163 -16.89 0.51 17.87
CA PRO A 163 -16.84 0.39 16.41
C PRO A 163 -17.07 1.74 15.73
N ARG A 164 -16.43 1.96 14.58
CA ARG A 164 -16.59 3.20 13.82
C ARG A 164 -17.81 3.15 12.92
N SER A 165 -18.36 4.33 12.65
CA SER A 165 -19.58 4.46 11.86
C SER A 165 -19.35 4.03 10.41
N LYS A 166 -20.43 3.63 9.72
CA LYS A 166 -20.39 3.35 8.28
C LYS A 166 -19.86 4.55 7.47
N HIS A 167 -20.13 5.78 7.92
CA HIS A 167 -19.64 6.99 7.29
C HIS A 167 -18.11 7.06 7.33
N PHE A 168 -17.49 6.76 8.48
CA PHE A 168 -16.04 6.70 8.62
C PHE A 168 -15.41 5.72 7.63
N TRP A 169 -15.93 4.48 7.57
CA TRP A 169 -15.42 3.45 6.66
C TRP A 169 -15.65 3.79 5.18
N THR A 170 -16.77 4.43 4.86
CA THR A 170 -17.06 4.91 3.49
C THR A 170 -16.08 6.01 3.08
N THR A 171 -15.74 6.92 4.00
CA THR A 171 -14.76 7.98 3.74
C THR A 171 -13.36 7.40 3.54
N ALA A 172 -12.93 6.46 4.40
CA ALA A 172 -11.66 5.77 4.25
C ALA A 172 -11.56 5.04 2.89
N TYR A 173 -12.63 4.35 2.48
CA TYR A 173 -12.74 3.69 1.18
C TYR A 173 -12.64 4.66 0.00
N ARG A 174 -13.38 5.78 0.04
CA ARG A 174 -13.36 6.78 -1.04
C ARG A 174 -11.99 7.43 -1.17
N MET A 175 -11.38 7.76 -0.04
CA MET A 175 -10.02 8.30 0.00
C MET A 175 -9.03 7.33 -0.65
N GLU A 176 -9.07 6.05 -0.28
CA GLU A 176 -8.22 5.03 -0.90
C GLU A 176 -8.41 4.96 -2.42
N LEU A 177 -9.66 5.00 -2.90
CA LEU A 177 -9.96 4.99 -4.34
C LEU A 177 -9.37 6.20 -5.05
N VAL A 178 -9.54 7.39 -4.48
CA VAL A 178 -9.00 8.64 -5.01
C VAL A 178 -7.47 8.59 -5.03
N LEU A 179 -6.83 8.14 -3.95
CA LEU A 179 -5.37 8.06 -3.85
C LEU A 179 -4.77 7.09 -4.85
N ASN A 180 -5.36 5.90 -5.03
CA ASN A 180 -4.85 4.92 -6.00
C ASN A 180 -4.88 5.43 -7.44
N VAL A 181 -5.70 6.44 -7.76
CA VAL A 181 -5.71 7.10 -9.08
C VAL A 181 -4.78 8.31 -9.10
N LEU A 182 -4.87 9.20 -8.11
CA LEU A 182 -4.12 10.45 -8.10
C LEU A 182 -2.62 10.24 -7.94
N ILE A 183 -2.18 9.24 -7.17
CA ILE A 183 -0.76 9.02 -6.89
C ILE A 183 0.01 8.60 -8.15
N PRO A 184 -0.40 7.58 -8.93
CA PRO A 184 0.24 7.28 -10.21
C PRO A 184 0.30 8.49 -11.16
N CYS A 185 -0.80 9.24 -11.27
CA CYS A 185 -0.85 10.44 -12.11
C CYS A 185 0.15 11.50 -11.64
N ALA A 186 0.21 11.78 -10.35
CA ALA A 186 1.14 12.75 -9.77
C ALA A 186 2.60 12.32 -9.98
N CYS A 187 2.92 11.04 -9.74
CA CYS A 187 4.26 10.50 -10.01
C CYS A 187 4.66 10.65 -11.48
N GLU A 188 3.76 10.36 -12.41
CA GLU A 188 4.02 10.47 -13.85
C GLU A 188 4.22 11.94 -14.28
N VAL A 189 3.46 12.87 -13.70
CA VAL A 189 3.67 14.32 -13.91
C VAL A 189 5.03 14.78 -13.35
N VAL A 190 5.38 14.38 -12.13
CA VAL A 190 6.68 14.73 -11.52
C VAL A 190 7.86 14.19 -12.33
N HIS A 191 7.72 12.97 -12.86
CA HIS A 191 8.73 12.38 -13.73
C HIS A 191 8.84 13.11 -15.08
N SER A 192 7.71 13.29 -15.78
CA SER A 192 7.69 13.88 -17.13
C SER A 192 8.08 15.36 -17.18
N THR A 193 7.97 16.07 -16.06
CA THR A 193 8.40 17.48 -15.94
C THR A 193 9.88 17.65 -15.57
N GLY A 194 10.62 16.55 -15.35
CA GLY A 194 12.04 16.59 -14.95
C GLY A 194 12.29 17.05 -13.51
N ILE A 195 11.23 17.27 -12.71
CA ILE A 195 11.34 17.65 -11.29
C ILE A 195 12.09 16.57 -10.51
N TYR A 196 11.82 15.29 -10.80
CA TYR A 196 12.52 14.17 -10.18
C TYR A 196 14.04 14.23 -10.41
N ASP A 197 14.47 14.46 -11.65
CA ASP A 197 15.90 14.52 -12.00
C ASP A 197 16.58 15.70 -11.30
N GLN A 198 15.89 16.84 -11.17
CA GLN A 198 16.42 17.98 -10.41
C GLN A 198 16.59 17.65 -8.93
N LEU A 199 15.66 16.91 -8.32
CA LEU A 199 15.74 16.54 -6.91
C LEU A 199 16.86 15.53 -6.64
N VAL A 200 17.04 14.54 -7.51
CA VAL A 200 18.08 13.52 -7.34
C VAL A 200 19.48 14.08 -7.58
N ASN A 201 19.65 15.02 -8.52
CA ASN A 201 20.97 15.61 -8.82
C ASN A 201 21.45 16.68 -7.82
N VAL A 202 20.61 17.09 -6.87
CA VAL A 202 20.94 18.08 -5.83
C VAL A 202 21.37 17.42 -4.51
N LEU A 203 21.05 16.14 -4.31
CA LEU A 203 21.39 15.35 -3.12
C LEU A 203 22.68 14.53 -3.34
#